data_AF-A0AA37W6G1-F1
#
_entry.id   AF-A0AA37W6G1-F1
#
_cell.length_a   1.000
_cell.length_b   1.000
_cell.length_c   1.000
_cell.angle_alpha   90.00
_cell.angle_beta   90.00
_cell.angle_gamma   90.00
#
_symmetry.space_group_name_H-M   'P 1'
#
loop_
_entity.id
_entity.type
_entity.pdbx_description
1 polymer ?
#
loop_
_entity_poly.entity_id
_entity_poly.type
_entity_poly.pdbx_seq_one_letter_code
_entity_poly.pdbx_strand_id
1 'polypeptide(L)' 'MYLIKTFDLEIQCTNLEELKAKLADLCGQSVSIQYPSDGGDIDNLFVHIMEDGTVVETYNKQRTVDLNNLHL' A
#
# COMPACT_ATOMS: atom_id res chain seq x y z
N MET A 1 10.76 2.44 5.94
CA MET A 1 10.09 1.18 6.32
C MET A 1 8.64 1.31 5.93
N TYR A 2 8.07 0.29 5.29
CA TYR A 2 6.68 0.25 4.88
C TYR A 2 5.94 -0.77 5.76
N LEU A 3 4.68 -0.50 6.07
CA LEU A 3 3.86 -1.41 6.87
C LEU A 3 2.50 -1.58 6.20
N ILE A 4 2.15 -2.81 5.86
CA ILE A 4 0.83 -3.14 5.34
C ILE A 4 -0.01 -3.61 6.52
N LYS A 5 -1.11 -2.91 6.78
CA LYS A 5 -2.13 -3.33 7.74
C LYS A 5 -3.34 -3.84 7.00
N THR A 6 -3.68 -5.09 7.25
CA THR A 6 -4.95 -5.69 6.87
C THR A 6 -5.83 -5.81 8.11
N PHE A 7 -7.07 -6.29 7.96
CA PHE A 7 -7.94 -6.51 9.12
C PHE A 7 -7.39 -7.55 10.09
N ASP A 8 -6.64 -8.54 9.58
CA ASP A 8 -6.19 -9.72 10.34
C ASP A 8 -4.68 -9.71 10.64
N LEU A 9 -3.89 -9.05 9.78
CA LEU A 9 -2.43 -9.14 9.76
C LEU A 9 -1.74 -7.79 9.56
N GLU A 10 -0.60 -7.62 10.20
CA GLU A 10 0.34 -6.51 9.99
C GLU A 10 1.64 -7.05 9.40
N ILE A 11 2.00 -6.58 8.20
CA ILE A 11 3.17 -7.05 7.45
C ILE A 11 4.15 -5.89 7.32
N GLN A 12 5.31 -6.02 7.95
CA GLN A 12 6.40 -5.06 7.80
C GLN A 12 7.22 -5.39 6.55
N CYS A 13 7.46 -4.38 5.73
CA CYS A 13 8.28 -4.45 4.53
C CYS A 13 9.44 -3.46 4.65
N THR A 14 10.65 -3.95 4.41
CA THR A 14 11.86 -3.12 4.54
C THR A 14 12.01 -2.20 3.33
N ASN A 15 11.66 -2.73 2.16
CA ASN A 15 11.81 -2.09 0.86
C ASN A 15 10.50 -2.11 0.06
N LEU A 16 10.46 -1.28 -0.98
CA LEU A 16 9.30 -1.14 -1.87
C LEU A 16 9.03 -2.41 -2.70
N GLU A 17 10.07 -3.18 -3.03
CA GLU A 17 9.93 -4.49 -3.71
C GLU A 17 9.21 -5.52 -2.82
N GLU A 18 9.57 -5.60 -1.53
CA GLU A 18 8.87 -6.47 -0.59
C GLU A 18 7.41 -6.05 -0.42
N LEU A 19 7.16 -4.74 -0.31
CA LEU A 19 5.82 -4.18 -0.24
C LEU A 19 4.98 -4.63 -1.43
N LYS A 20 5.50 -4.49 -2.66
CA LYS A 20 4.80 -4.93 -3.88
C LYS A 20 4.55 -6.44 -3.91
N ALA A 21 5.55 -7.23 -3.56
CA ALA A 21 5.41 -8.68 -3.53
C ALA A 21 4.30 -9.12 -2.56
N LYS A 22 4.22 -8.47 -1.39
CA LYS A 22 3.17 -8.72 -0.40
C LYS A 22 1.81 -8.20 -0.83
N LEU A 23 1.75 -7.04 -1.48
CA LEU A 23 0.49 -6.52 -2.03
C LEU A 23 -0.07 -7.41 -3.13
N ALA A 24 0.79 -8.01 -3.96
CA ALA A 24 0.38 -8.97 -4.97
C ALA A 24 -0.24 -10.25 -4.37
N ASP A 25 0.21 -10.67 -3.18
CA ASP A 25 -0.37 -11.79 -2.43
C ASP A 25 -1.76 -11.42 -1.84
N LEU A 26 -1.97 -10.14 -1.55
CA LEU A 26 -3.20 -9.57 -0.98
C LEU A 26 -4.20 -9.15 -2.08
N CYS A 27 -4.11 -9.76 -3.25
CA CYS A 27 -5.00 -9.51 -4.38
C CYS A 27 -6.48 -9.71 -3.98
N GLY A 28 -7.35 -8.78 -4.37
CA GLY A 28 -8.77 -8.77 -4.02
C GLY A 28 -9.08 -8.22 -2.61
N GLN A 29 -8.08 -7.75 -1.86
CA GLN A 29 -8.27 -7.24 -0.50
C GLN A 29 -8.03 -5.73 -0.39
N SER A 30 -8.68 -5.11 0.59
CA SER A 30 -8.41 -3.73 0.99
C SER A 30 -7.42 -3.71 2.14
N VAL A 31 -6.36 -2.92 2.00
CA VAL A 31 -5.27 -2.84 2.97
C VAL A 31 -4.87 -1.38 3.18
N SER A 32 -4.26 -1.09 4.32
CA SER A 32 -3.69 0.23 4.62
C SER A 32 -2.17 0.13 4.56
N ILE A 33 -1.56 0.92 3.68
CA ILE A 33 -0.10 1.01 3.53
C ILE A 33 0.36 2.23 4.33
N GLN A 34 1.18 1.99 5.32
CA GLN A 34 1.77 3.01 6.15
C GLN A 34 3.23 3.22 5.72
N TYR A 35 3.58 4.45 5.37
CA TYR A 35 4.87 4.79 4.77
C TYR A 35 5.38 6.14 5.29
N PRO A 36 6.71 6.33 5.40
CA PRO A 36 7.26 7.64 5.72
C PRO A 36 6.93 8.59 4.58
N SER A 37 6.55 9.83 4.88
CA SER A 37 6.34 10.95 3.95
C SER A 37 7.51 11.93 4.03
N ASP A 38 7.71 12.79 3.01
CA ASP A 38 8.89 13.67 2.89
C ASP A 38 9.06 14.63 4.09
N GLY A 39 7.97 14.90 4.82
CA GLY A 39 7.98 15.66 6.06
C GLY A 39 8.54 14.94 7.30
N GLY A 40 8.90 13.66 7.20
CA GLY A 40 9.29 12.83 8.35
C GLY A 40 8.11 12.26 9.16
N ASP A 41 6.88 12.60 8.75
CA ASP A 41 5.65 12.01 9.27
C ASP A 41 5.38 10.64 8.64
N ILE A 42 4.61 9.81 9.35
CA ILE A 42 4.14 8.52 8.84
C ILE A 42 2.75 8.74 8.24
N ASP A 43 2.66 8.62 6.93
CA ASP A 43 1.40 8.68 6.20
C ASP A 43 0.75 7.30 6.05
N ASN A 44 -0.56 7.27 5.82
CA ASN A 44 -1.38 6.07 5.73
C ASN A 44 -2.25 6.11 4.47
N LEU A 45 -1.93 5.25 3.51
CA LEU A 45 -2.64 5.10 2.26
C LEU A 45 -3.54 3.88 2.28
N PHE A 46 -4.85 4.09 2.23
CA PHE A 46 -5.82 3.00 2.14
C PHE A 46 -6.06 2.61 0.69
N VAL A 47 -5.66 1.40 0.34
CA VAL A 47 -5.75 0.89 -1.03
C VAL A 47 -6.55 -0.40 -1.11
N HIS A 48 -7.09 -0.67 -2.28
CA HIS A 48 -7.70 -1.93 -2.67
C HIS A 48 -6.89 -2.52 -3.81
N ILE A 49 -6.47 -3.77 -3.64
CA ILE A 49 -5.75 -4.50 -4.68
C ILE A 49 -6.79 -5.21 -5.54
N MET A 50 -6.90 -4.82 -6.81
CA MET A 50 -7.76 -5.46 -7.80
C MET A 50 -7.18 -6.81 -8.23
N GLU A 51 -8.02 -7.71 -8.73
CA GLU A 51 -7.61 -9.05 -9.21
C GLU A 51 -6.51 -9.06 -10.28
N ASP A 52 -6.39 -7.96 -11.04
CA ASP A 52 -5.35 -7.74 -12.06
C ASP A 52 -4.01 -7.24 -11.47
N GLY A 53 -3.90 -7.12 -10.14
CA GLY A 53 -2.76 -6.53 -9.43
C GLY A 53 -2.74 -5.00 -9.44
N THR A 54 -3.77 -4.37 -10.01
CA THR A 54 -3.94 -2.91 -9.98
C THR A 54 -4.26 -2.46 -8.56
N VAL A 55 -3.47 -1.54 -8.00
CA VAL A 55 -3.72 -0.97 -6.68
C VAL A 55 -4.48 0.34 -6.85
N VAL A 56 -5.64 0.46 -6.20
CA VAL A 56 -6.48 1.66 -6.26
C VAL A 56 -6.71 2.24 -4.88
N GLU A 57 -6.64 3.55 -4.74
CA GLU A 57 -6.87 4.21 -3.46
C GLU A 57 -8.37 4.27 -3.16
N THR A 58 -8.78 3.86 -1.97
CA THR A 58 -10.20 3.72 -1.62
C THR A 58 -10.83 5.01 -1.09
N TYR A 59 -10.04 5.94 -0.54
CA TYR A 59 -10.57 7.14 0.12
C TYR A 59 -10.71 8.36 -0.79
N ASN A 60 -9.76 8.64 -1.69
CA ASN A 60 -9.65 9.94 -2.35
C ASN A 60 -9.75 9.87 -3.89
N LYS A 61 -10.75 9.10 -4.39
CA LYS A 61 -11.27 9.06 -5.79
C LYS A 61 -10.95 7.79 -6.62
N GLN A 62 -10.73 6.62 -6.03
CA GLN A 62 -10.46 5.37 -6.79
C GLN A 62 -9.34 5.57 -7.83
N ARG A 63 -8.34 6.38 -7.48
CA ARG A 63 -7.19 6.60 -8.35
C ARG A 63 -6.28 5.39 -8.27
N THR A 64 -5.79 4.97 -9.42
CA THR A 64 -4.72 3.98 -9.48
C THR A 64 -3.50 4.54 -8.76
N VAL A 65 -3.04 3.81 -7.76
CA VAL A 65 -1.83 4.13 -7.00
C VAL A 65 -0.66 3.51 -7.73
N ASP A 66 0.19 4.36 -8.27
CA ASP A 66 1.46 3.90 -8.82
C ASP A 66 2.43 3.70 -7.67
N LEU A 67 2.62 2.45 -7.25
CA LEU A 67 3.53 2.10 -6.17
C LEU A 67 5.01 2.44 -6.49
N ASN A 68 5.40 2.67 -7.76
CA ASN A 68 6.74 3.17 -8.08
C ASN A 68 6.87 4.68 -7.80
N ASN A 69 5.78 5.42 -7.98
CA ASN A 69 5.64 6.82 -7.64
C ASN A 69 5.00 7.03 -6.27
N LEU A 70 5.12 6.06 -5.36
CA LEU A 70 4.96 6.30 -3.92
C LEU A 70 6.18 7.09 -3.41
N HIS A 71 6.41 8.21 -4.08
CA HIS A 71 7.33 9.23 -3.67
C HIS A 71 6.60 10.05 -2.62
N LEU A 72 7.11 9.91 -1.39
CA LEU A 72 7.40 11.03 -0.51
C LEU A 72 7.57 12.33 -1.32
#